data_AF-A0A4Q6ARC3-F1
#
_entry.id   AF-A0A4Q6ARC3-F1
#
_cell.length_a   1.000
_cell.length_b   1.000
_cell.length_c   1.000
_cell.angle_alpha   90.00
_cell.angle_beta   90.00
_cell.angle_gamma   90.00
#
_symmetry.space_group_name_H-M   'P 1'
#
loop_
_entity.id
_entity.type
_entity.pdbx_description
1 polymer ?
#
loop_
_entity_poly.entity_id
_entity_poly.type
_entity_poly.pdbx_seq_one_letter_code
_entity_poly.pdbx_strand_id
1 'polypeptide(L)'
;LGLNNPDLFKWVVGFAPGMLKEEFDRNNAVAFADPTLTNRRLKLFWIGVGKEDMLYPVISDYLKVLDAKGIKHETFISDGGHTWMNCKLYLSTVAQKLFR
;
A
#
# COMPACT_ATOMS: atom_id res chain seq x y z
N LEU A 1 -0.86 10.64 1.85
CA LEU A 1 -2.17 11.21 2.26
C LEU A 1 -2.97 10.22 3.11
N GLY A 2 -3.47 9.12 2.56
CA GLY A 2 -4.38 8.20 3.28
C GLY A 2 -3.84 7.68 4.61
N LEU A 3 -2.62 7.14 4.61
CA LEU A 3 -1.97 6.61 5.83
C LEU A 3 -1.71 7.67 6.91
N ASN A 4 -1.58 8.95 6.52
CA ASN A 4 -1.38 10.03 7.48
C ASN A 4 -2.68 10.67 7.99
N ASN A 5 -3.84 10.21 7.50
CA ASN A 5 -5.15 10.71 7.92
C ASN A 5 -6.11 9.53 8.17
N PRO A 6 -5.79 8.57 9.07
CA PRO A 6 -6.56 7.34 9.24
C PRO A 6 -7.94 7.55 9.91
N ASP A 7 -8.22 8.75 10.39
CA ASP A 7 -9.54 9.21 10.82
C ASP A 7 -10.49 9.48 9.63
N LEU A 8 -9.96 9.98 8.52
CA LEU A 8 -10.70 10.20 7.25
C LEU A 8 -10.62 8.98 6.33
N PHE A 9 -9.40 8.45 6.22
CA PHE A 9 -8.88 7.30 5.49
C PHE A 9 -9.22 5.94 6.07
N LYS A 10 -10.27 5.21 5.64
CA LYS A 10 -10.50 3.82 6.10
C LYS A 10 -10.02 2.73 5.13
N TRP A 11 -10.00 3.03 3.84
CA TRP A 11 -9.45 2.16 2.79
C TRP A 11 -8.37 2.93 2.03
N VAL A 12 -7.15 2.41 2.02
CA VAL A 12 -6.02 3.00 1.31
C VAL A 12 -5.47 1.98 0.33
N VAL A 13 -5.39 2.35 -0.94
CA VAL A 13 -5.04 1.43 -2.02
C VAL A 13 -3.99 2.08 -2.91
N GLY A 14 -2.85 1.42 -3.10
CA GLY A 14 -1.76 1.85 -3.98
C GLY A 14 -1.62 0.94 -5.19
N PHE A 15 -1.75 1.50 -6.40
CA PHE A 15 -1.48 0.80 -7.66
C PHE A 15 -0.09 1.20 -8.14
N ALA A 16 0.87 0.30 -8.01
CA ALA A 16 2.30 0.54 -8.26
C ALA A 16 2.74 1.93 -7.76
N PRO A 17 2.57 2.25 -6.46
CA PRO A 17 2.85 3.59 -5.96
C PRO A 17 4.34 3.93 -6.11
N GLY A 18 4.63 5.08 -6.70
CA GLY A 18 5.99 5.63 -6.76
C GLY A 18 6.44 6.10 -5.38
N MET A 19 7.64 5.68 -4.96
CA MET A 19 8.19 5.98 -3.62
C MET A 19 9.71 6.09 -3.68
N LEU A 20 10.28 6.85 -2.75
CA LEU A 20 11.72 6.88 -2.48
C LEU A 20 11.99 6.26 -1.12
N LYS A 21 13.00 5.39 -1.03
CA LYS A 21 13.28 4.58 0.16
C LYS A 21 13.65 5.45 1.37
N GLU A 22 14.39 6.53 1.12
CA GLU A 22 14.83 7.49 2.12
C GLU A 22 13.66 8.30 2.70
N GLU A 23 12.50 8.27 2.05
CA GLU A 23 11.33 9.03 2.47
C GLU A 23 10.26 8.18 3.14
N PHE A 24 10.45 6.86 3.31
CA PHE A 24 9.42 5.99 3.89
C PHE A 24 8.96 6.46 5.26
N ASP A 25 9.88 6.80 6.16
CA ASP A 25 9.51 7.28 7.50
C ASP A 25 8.84 8.65 7.44
N ARG A 26 9.37 9.60 6.66
CA ARG A 26 8.78 10.94 6.52
C ARG A 26 7.37 10.89 5.94
N ASN A 27 7.16 10.10 4.89
CA ASN A 27 5.91 10.03 4.15
C ASN A 27 4.82 9.24 4.88
N ASN A 28 5.19 8.44 5.91
CA ASN A 28 4.27 7.60 6.68
C ASN A 28 4.35 7.87 8.19
N ALA A 29 4.87 9.03 8.59
CA ALA A 29 5.18 9.35 9.99
C ALA A 29 4.01 9.11 10.96
N VAL A 30 2.78 9.46 10.57
CA VAL A 30 1.59 9.27 11.42
C VAL A 30 1.24 7.79 11.55
N ALA A 31 1.26 7.04 10.44
CA ALA A 31 0.98 5.60 10.46
C ALA A 31 2.04 4.82 11.27
N PHE A 32 3.29 5.27 11.19
CA PHE A 32 4.43 4.60 11.82
C PHE A 32 4.58 4.98 13.30
N ALA A 33 4.09 6.14 13.72
CA ALA A 33 4.12 6.57 15.12
C ALA A 33 3.25 5.68 16.03
N ASP A 34 2.10 5.20 15.53
CA ASP A 34 1.25 4.26 16.23
C ASP A 34 0.69 3.19 15.27
N PRO A 35 1.43 2.10 15.02
CA PRO A 35 0.98 0.99 14.19
C PRO A 35 -0.28 0.31 14.74
N THR A 36 -0.48 0.29 16.06
CA THR A 36 -1.65 -0.32 16.69
C THR A 36 -2.92 0.46 16.36
N LEU A 37 -2.88 1.79 16.50
CA LEU A 37 -3.99 2.65 16.12
C LEU A 37 -4.21 2.65 14.61
N THR A 38 -3.15 2.64 13.81
CA THR A 38 -3.23 2.52 12.35
C THR A 38 -3.99 1.26 11.94
N ASN A 39 -3.61 0.10 12.50
CA ASN A 39 -4.27 -1.18 12.24
C ASN A 39 -5.72 -1.23 12.73
N ARG A 40 -6.07 -0.48 13.77
CA ARG A 40 -7.45 -0.37 14.25
C ARG A 40 -8.29 0.53 13.34
N ARG A 41 -7.69 1.58 12.78
CA ARG A 41 -8.39 2.60 12.00
C ARG A 41 -8.55 2.20 10.53
N LEU A 42 -7.55 1.57 9.94
CA LEU A 42 -7.62 1.09 8.56
C LEU A 42 -8.42 -0.21 8.50
N LYS A 43 -9.45 -0.23 7.65
CA LYS A 43 -10.17 -1.45 7.28
C LYS A 43 -9.45 -2.20 6.16
N LEU A 44 -8.75 -1.48 5.29
CA LEU A 44 -7.93 -2.05 4.23
C LEU A 44 -6.75 -1.14 3.95
N PHE A 45 -5.57 -1.73 3.92
CA PHE A 45 -4.40 -1.14 3.28
C PHE A 45 -3.88 -2.13 2.25
N TRP A 46 -3.90 -1.75 0.97
CA TRP A 46 -3.65 -2.66 -0.14
C TRP A 46 -2.63 -2.09 -1.12
N ILE A 47 -1.67 -2.90 -1.57
CA ILE A 47 -0.67 -2.52 -2.57
C ILE A 47 -0.61 -3.56 -3.69
N GLY A 48 -0.72 -3.10 -4.94
CA GLY A 48 -0.56 -3.94 -6.13
C GLY A 48 0.65 -3.50 -6.94
N VAL A 49 1.45 -4.43 -7.43
CA VAL A 49 2.59 -4.13 -8.32
C VAL A 49 2.90 -5.33 -9.21
N GLY A 50 3.33 -5.06 -10.44
CA GLY A 50 3.72 -6.09 -11.39
C GLY A 50 5.15 -6.58 -11.14
N LYS A 51 5.46 -7.86 -11.40
CA LYS A 51 6.80 -8.43 -11.23
C LYS A 51 7.85 -7.75 -12.11
N GLU A 52 7.46 -7.31 -13.30
CA GLU A 52 8.32 -6.61 -14.25
C GLU A 52 8.22 -5.07 -14.12
N ASP A 53 7.52 -4.56 -13.10
CA ASP A 53 7.41 -3.13 -12.85
C ASP A 53 8.71 -2.57 -12.25
N MET A 54 9.16 -1.41 -12.73
CA MET A 54 10.37 -0.76 -12.19
C MET A 54 10.25 -0.41 -10.71
N LEU A 55 9.04 -0.33 -10.16
CA LEU A 55 8.77 -0.03 -8.76
C LEU A 55 8.72 -1.28 -7.87
N TYR A 56 8.74 -2.49 -8.45
CA TYR A 56 8.70 -3.73 -7.68
C TYR A 56 9.79 -3.81 -6.60
N PRO A 57 11.06 -3.42 -6.84
CA PRO A 57 12.10 -3.46 -5.81
C PRO A 57 11.82 -2.51 -4.64
N VAL A 58 11.45 -1.25 -4.91
CA VAL A 58 11.20 -0.27 -3.84
C VAL A 58 9.92 -0.60 -3.06
N ILE A 59 8.90 -1.16 -3.72
CA ILE A 59 7.70 -1.65 -3.05
C ILE A 59 8.03 -2.86 -2.19
N SER A 60 8.83 -3.81 -2.67
CA SER A 60 9.28 -4.96 -1.88
C SER A 60 10.02 -4.53 -0.61
N ASP A 61 10.87 -3.50 -0.69
CA ASP A 61 11.54 -2.94 0.48
C ASP A 61 10.57 -2.25 1.45
N TYR A 62 9.56 -1.56 0.93
CA TYR A 62 8.53 -0.94 1.77
C TYR A 62 7.65 -1.97 2.48
N LEU A 63 7.29 -3.08 1.82
CA LEU A 63 6.54 -4.17 2.45
C LEU A 63 7.29 -4.75 3.65
N LYS A 64 8.62 -4.94 3.53
CA LYS A 64 9.46 -5.36 4.67
C LYS A 64 9.41 -4.36 5.83
N VAL A 65 9.39 -3.05 5.53
CA VAL A 65 9.26 -2.01 6.56
C VAL A 65 7.91 -2.06 7.25
N LEU A 66 6.82 -2.28 6.49
CA LEU A 66 5.49 -2.45 7.05
C LEU A 66 5.42 -3.70 7.95
N ASP A 67 5.99 -4.82 7.51
CA ASP A 67 6.08 -6.06 8.29
C ASP A 67 6.87 -5.84 9.58
N ALA A 68 8.04 -5.20 9.51
CA ALA A 68 8.87 -4.89 10.67
C ALA A 68 8.17 -3.96 11.68
N LYS A 69 7.32 -3.04 11.21
CA LYS A 69 6.51 -2.15 12.06
C LYS A 69 5.17 -2.77 12.49
N GLY A 70 4.85 -3.98 12.02
CA GLY A 70 3.60 -4.67 12.32
C GLY A 70 2.35 -4.00 11.76
N ILE A 71 2.46 -3.24 10.67
CA ILE A 71 1.32 -2.61 10.00
C ILE A 71 0.67 -3.63 9.08
N LYS A 72 -0.63 -3.86 9.25
CA LYS A 72 -1.40 -4.80 8.45
C LYS A 72 -1.59 -4.26 7.04
N HIS A 73 -1.23 -5.06 6.05
CA HIS A 73 -1.42 -4.76 4.64
C HIS A 73 -1.79 -6.04 3.86
N GLU A 74 -2.40 -5.84 2.71
CA GLU A 74 -2.59 -6.85 1.68
C GLU A 74 -1.76 -6.48 0.45
N THR A 75 -1.14 -7.46 -0.18
CA THR A 75 -0.34 -7.24 -1.39
C THR A 75 -0.82 -8.12 -2.53
N PHE A 76 -0.77 -7.61 -3.76
CA PHE A 76 -1.00 -8.38 -4.97
C PHE A 76 0.13 -8.18 -5.98
N ILE A 77 0.93 -9.22 -6.15
CA ILE A 77 2.05 -9.24 -7.11
C ILE A 77 1.56 -9.90 -8.40
N SER A 78 1.23 -9.09 -9.40
CA SER A 78 0.78 -9.60 -10.71
C SER A 78 1.95 -9.81 -11.67
N ASP A 79 1.70 -10.49 -12.77
CA ASP A 79 2.61 -10.42 -13.92
C ASP A 79 2.46 -9.05 -14.63
N GLY A 80 3.34 -8.75 -15.57
CA GLY A 80 3.42 -7.48 -16.29
C GLY A 80 4.16 -6.37 -15.53
N GLY A 81 4.30 -5.22 -16.18
CA GLY A 81 4.99 -4.04 -15.63
C GLY A 81 4.05 -2.88 -15.28
N HIS A 82 4.58 -1.66 -15.42
CA HIS A 82 3.90 -0.41 -15.09
C HIS A 82 2.88 -0.01 -16.17
N THR A 83 1.73 -0.70 -16.20
CA THR A 83 0.75 -0.58 -17.29
C THR A 83 -0.68 -0.35 -16.80
N TRP A 84 -1.49 0.28 -17.66
CA TRP A 84 -2.92 0.43 -17.42
C TRP A 84 -3.70 -0.89 -17.34
N MET A 85 -3.15 -1.98 -17.89
CA MET A 85 -3.77 -3.30 -17.81
C MET A 85 -3.72 -3.80 -16.37
N ASN A 86 -2.58 -3.60 -15.71
CA ASN A 86 -2.43 -3.86 -14.29
C ASN A 86 -3.29 -2.91 -13.45
N CYS A 87 -3.40 -1.61 -13.78
CA CYS A 87 -4.34 -0.73 -13.07
C CYS A 87 -5.79 -1.22 -13.16
N LYS A 88 -6.26 -1.68 -14.33
CA LYS A 88 -7.60 -2.24 -14.51
C LYS A 88 -7.79 -3.51 -13.69
N LEU A 89 -6.80 -4.40 -13.68
CA LEU A 89 -6.81 -5.62 -12.87
C LEU A 89 -6.86 -5.32 -11.37
N TYR A 90 -6.06 -4.37 -10.89
CA TYR A 90 -6.04 -4.00 -9.47
C TYR A 90 -7.36 -3.38 -9.04
N LEU A 91 -7.94 -2.51 -9.87
CA LEU A 91 -9.24 -1.91 -9.60
C LEU A 91 -10.34 -2.97 -9.50
N SER A 92 -10.44 -3.89 -10.47
CA SER A 92 -11.45 -4.95 -10.44
C SER A 92 -11.28 -5.89 -9.24
N THR A 93 -10.04 -6.14 -8.82
CA THR A 93 -9.70 -6.96 -7.66
C THR A 93 -10.07 -6.27 -6.34
N VAL A 94 -9.64 -5.02 -6.15
CA VAL A 94 -9.81 -4.32 -4.87
C VAL A 94 -11.21 -3.77 -4.67
N ALA A 95 -11.96 -3.45 -5.74
CA ALA A 95 -13.30 -2.86 -5.62
C ALA A 95 -14.26 -3.75 -4.82
N GLN A 96 -14.12 -5.08 -4.93
CA GLN A 96 -14.93 -6.07 -4.19
C GLN A 96 -14.65 -6.10 -2.68
N LYS A 97 -13.57 -5.45 -2.23
CA LYS A 97 -13.15 -5.38 -0.81
C LYS A 97 -13.50 -4.04 -0.15
N LEU A 98 -13.81 -3.01 -0.93
CA LEU A 98 -14.11 -1.68 -0.41
C LEU A 98 -15.50 -1.64 0.23
N PHE A 99 -15.64 -0.85 1.30
CA PHE A 99 -16.91 -0.57 2.00
C PHE A 99 -17.65 -1.79 2.58
N ARG A 100 -16.89 -2.85 2.89
CA ARG A 100 -17.36 -3.98 3.67
C ARG A 100 -17.12 -3.82 5.18
#